data_AF-A0A3D4XED5-F1
#
_entry.id   AF-A0A3D4XED5-F1
#
_cell.length_a   1.000
_cell.length_b   1.000
_cell.length_c   1.000
_cell.angle_alpha   90.00
_cell.angle_beta   90.00
_cell.angle_gamma   90.00
#
_symmetry.space_group_name_H-M   'P 1'
#
loop_
_entity.id
_entity.type
_entity.pdbx_description
1 polymer ?
#
loop_
_entity_poly.entity_id
_entity_poly.type
_entity_poly.pdbx_seq_one_letter_code
_entity_poly.pdbx_strand_id
1 'polypeptide(L)'
;MATKAMNIKMDEAKLLDIKKVASVFHMSITDVIMDALDEYLHKMKRDPFYRLTANVEEASADESAEILEEISALTDDDLKISSKKTFHV
;
A
#
# COMPACT_ATOMS: atom_id res chain seq x y z
N MET A 1 15.12 10.19 -17.48
CA MET A 1 15.42 9.37 -16.27
C MET A 1 16.44 8.32 -16.66
N ALA A 2 17.44 8.06 -15.81
CA ALA A 2 18.47 7.06 -16.11
C ALA A 2 17.91 5.65 -15.90
N THR A 3 17.92 4.82 -16.95
CA THR A 3 17.54 3.42 -16.87
C THR A 3 18.70 2.61 -16.31
N LYS A 4 18.46 1.83 -15.25
CA LYS A 4 19.44 0.90 -14.66
C LYS A 4 19.00 -0.54 -14.90
N ALA A 5 19.93 -1.39 -15.32
CA ALA A 5 19.67 -2.82 -15.46
C ALA A 5 19.65 -3.50 -14.07
N MET A 6 18.78 -4.49 -13.91
CA MET A 6 18.66 -5.31 -12.71
C MET A 6 18.78 -6.79 -13.08
N ASN A 7 19.58 -7.54 -12.32
CA ASN A 7 19.67 -9.00 -12.44
C ASN A 7 18.78 -9.66 -11.39
N ILE A 8 17.90 -10.57 -11.81
CA ILE A 8 16.98 -11.29 -10.94
C ILE A 8 17.27 -12.79 -11.06
N LYS A 9 17.50 -13.44 -9.92
CA LYS A 9 17.57 -14.91 -9.83
C LYS A 9 16.17 -15.45 -9.54
N MET A 10 15.75 -16.47 -10.25
CA MET A 10 14.46 -17.13 -10.04
C MET A 10 14.54 -18.62 -10.39
N ASP A 11 13.62 -19.40 -9.85
CA ASP A 11 13.50 -20.81 -10.16
C ASP A 11 13.09 -21.02 -11.62
N GLU A 12 13.68 -22.03 -12.25
CA GLU A 12 13.46 -22.35 -13.66
C GLU A 12 11.97 -22.65 -13.96
N ALA A 13 11.30 -23.36 -13.06
CA ALA A 13 9.87 -23.66 -13.19
C ALA A 13 9.03 -22.38 -13.26
N LYS A 14 9.37 -21.36 -12.47
CA LYS A 14 8.67 -20.07 -12.43
C LYS A 14 8.94 -19.26 -13.69
N LEU A 15 10.18 -19.25 -14.18
CA LEU A 15 10.54 -18.62 -15.45
C LEU A 15 9.77 -19.25 -16.62
N LEU A 16 9.65 -20.58 -16.63
CA LEU A 16 8.93 -21.31 -17.67
C LEU A 16 7.44 -20.95 -17.68
N ASP A 17 6.84 -20.82 -16.50
CA ASP A 17 5.44 -20.41 -16.37
C ASP A 17 5.21 -18.99 -16.91
N ILE A 18 6.06 -18.03 -16.50
CA ILE A 18 6.03 -16.65 -17.02
C ILE A 18 6.16 -16.65 -18.56
N LYS A 19 7.08 -17.46 -19.10
CA LYS A 19 7.28 -17.56 -20.55
C LYS A 19 6.04 -18.07 -21.29
N LYS A 20 5.30 -19.03 -20.71
CA LYS A 20 4.05 -19.54 -21.30
C LYS A 20 2.98 -18.45 -21.34
N VAL A 21 2.79 -17.73 -20.23
CA VAL A 21 1.85 -16.61 -20.14
C VAL A 21 2.22 -15.51 -21.13
N ALA A 22 3.48 -15.08 -21.13
CA ALA A 22 3.99 -14.06 -22.04
C ALA A 22 3.75 -14.43 -23.51
N SER A 23 3.92 -15.71 -23.88
CA SER A 23 3.67 -16.19 -25.24
C SER A 23 2.21 -16.09 -25.66
N VAL A 24 1.27 -16.35 -24.74
CA VAL A 24 -0.19 -16.26 -25.01
C VAL A 24 -0.60 -14.81 -25.26
N PHE A 25 -0.04 -13.86 -24.52
CA PHE A 25 -0.37 -12.44 -24.62
C PHE A 25 0.56 -11.66 -25.57
N HIS A 26 1.48 -12.34 -26.27
CA HIS A 26 2.47 -11.72 -27.16
C HIS A 26 3.34 -10.64 -26.50
N MET A 27 3.69 -10.86 -25.23
CA MET A 27 4.50 -9.96 -24.42
C MET A 27 5.93 -10.51 -24.26
N SER A 28 6.90 -9.64 -23.96
CA SER A 28 8.18 -10.10 -23.46
C SER A 28 8.08 -10.51 -22.00
N ILE A 29 9.03 -11.33 -21.52
CA ILE A 29 9.13 -11.68 -20.10
C ILE A 29 9.29 -10.42 -19.24
N THR A 30 10.06 -9.44 -19.73
CA THR A 30 10.26 -8.16 -19.04
C THR A 30 8.96 -7.39 -18.90
N ASP A 31 8.13 -7.32 -19.94
CA ASP A 31 6.86 -6.60 -19.90
C ASP A 31 5.93 -7.21 -18.85
N VAL A 32 5.81 -8.54 -18.84
CA VAL A 32 5.00 -9.26 -17.83
C VAL A 32 5.48 -8.96 -16.41
N ILE A 33 6.79 -8.93 -16.19
CA ILE A 33 7.36 -8.62 -14.87
C ILE A 33 7.09 -7.16 -14.48
N MET A 34 7.27 -6.22 -15.39
CA MET A 34 7.07 -4.80 -15.11
C MET A 34 5.59 -4.48 -14.83
N ASP A 35 4.67 -5.01 -15.63
CA ASP A 35 3.24 -4.82 -15.41
C ASP A 35 2.78 -5.41 -14.06
N ALA A 36 3.27 -6.61 -13.72
CA ALA A 36 2.98 -7.23 -12.43
C ALA A 36 3.55 -6.42 -11.26
N LEU A 37 4.76 -5.84 -11.42
CA LEU A 37 5.36 -4.96 -10.42
C LEU A 37 4.54 -3.69 -10.23
N ASP A 38 4.10 -3.05 -11.32
CA ASP A 38 3.30 -1.83 -11.26
C ASP A 38 1.95 -2.05 -10.57
N GLU A 39 1.26 -3.14 -10.91
CA GLU A 39 0.01 -3.52 -10.26
C GLU A 39 0.22 -3.76 -8.75
N TYR A 40 1.25 -4.53 -8.40
CA TYR A 40 1.53 -4.85 -7.01
C TYR A 40 1.96 -3.63 -6.20
N LEU A 41 2.82 -2.78 -6.75
CA LEU A 41 3.22 -1.52 -6.10
C LEU A 41 2.05 -0.59 -5.90
N HIS A 42 1.14 -0.50 -6.88
CA HIS A 42 -0.06 0.32 -6.73
C HIS A 42 -1.00 -0.23 -5.65
N LYS A 43 -1.13 -1.55 -5.54
CA LYS A 43 -1.86 -2.19 -4.43
C LYS A 43 -1.21 -1.89 -3.09
N MET A 44 0.10 -2.03 -2.97
CA MET A 44 0.83 -1.71 -1.73
C MET A 44 0.67 -0.24 -1.33
N LYS A 45 0.71 0.68 -2.30
CA LYS A 45 0.51 2.12 -2.05
C LYS A 45 -0.89 2.48 -1.56
N ARG A 46 -1.89 1.65 -1.87
CA ARG A 46 -3.27 1.80 -1.38
C ARG A 46 -3.46 1.26 0.03
N ASP A 47 -2.53 0.44 0.52
CA ASP A 47 -2.61 -0.13 1.84
C ASP A 47 -2.59 0.97 2.92
N PRO A 48 -3.52 0.95 3.91
CA PRO A 48 -3.57 1.95 4.96
C PRO A 48 -2.25 2.07 5.72
N PHE A 49 -1.57 0.95 5.99
CA PHE A 49 -0.29 0.96 6.69
C PHE A 49 0.77 1.70 5.89
N TYR A 50 0.88 1.44 4.58
CA TYR A 50 1.82 2.18 3.73
C TYR A 50 1.49 3.67 3.67
N ARG A 51 0.21 4.04 3.55
CA ARG A 51 -0.21 5.46 3.50
C ARG A 51 0.08 6.22 4.79
N LEU A 52 -0.05 5.55 5.94
CA LEU A 52 0.21 6.12 7.26
C LEU A 52 1.69 6.17 7.62
N THR A 53 2.56 5.46 6.90
CA THR A 53 3.99 5.37 7.24
C THR A 53 4.90 5.99 6.19
N ALA A 54 4.54 5.92 4.91
CA ALA A 54 5.41 6.34 3.83
C ALA A 54 5.32 7.85 3.50
N ASN A 55 4.29 8.54 4.00
CA ASN A 55 3.95 9.90 3.56
C ASN A 55 3.50 10.82 4.71
N VAL A 56 3.89 10.48 5.93
CA VAL A 56 3.57 11.26 7.13
C VAL A 56 4.91 11.55 7.80
N GLU A 57 5.28 12.82 7.86
CA GLU A 57 6.32 13.22 8.80
C GLU A 57 5.76 12.94 10.21
N GLU A 58 6.60 12.39 11.09
CA GLU A 58 6.23 12.27 12.51
C GLU A 58 5.75 13.65 12.98
N ALA A 59 4.64 13.68 13.71
CA ALA A 59 4.13 14.93 14.25
C ALA A 59 5.24 15.61 15.06
N SER A 60 5.41 16.91 14.88
CA SER A 60 6.32 17.68 15.71
C SER A 60 5.90 17.60 17.18
N ALA A 61 6.80 17.95 18.10
CA ALA A 61 6.48 17.95 19.53
C ALA A 61 5.29 18.86 19.86
N ASP A 62 5.17 19.99 19.16
CA ASP A 62 4.10 20.96 19.33
C ASP A 62 2.76 20.42 18.80
N GLU A 63 2.74 19.85 17.58
CA GLU A 63 1.54 19.21 17.02
C GLU A 63 1.08 18.02 17.88
N SER A 64 2.03 17.24 18.39
CA SER A 64 1.73 16.13 19.30
C SER A 64 1.12 16.63 20.62
N ALA A 65 1.62 17.74 21.16
CA ALA A 65 1.10 18.33 22.39
C ALA A 65 -0.32 18.90 22.20
N GLU A 66 -0.58 19.57 21.08
CA GLU A 66 -1.91 20.08 20.72
C GLU A 66 -2.93 18.95 20.58
N ILE A 67 -2.58 17.87 19.87
CA ILE A 67 -3.43 16.68 19.73
C ILE A 67 -3.72 16.04 21.10
N LEU A 68 -2.71 15.93 21.97
CA LEU A 68 -2.89 15.37 23.31
C LEU A 68 -3.77 16.26 24.21
N GLU A 69 -3.65 17.58 24.09
CA GLU A 69 -4.47 18.54 24.82
C GLU A 69 -5.94 18.43 24.39
N GLU A 70 -6.21 18.40 23.07
CA GLU A 70 -7.58 18.21 22.56
C GLU A 70 -8.18 16.87 23.02
N ILE A 71 -7.42 15.77 22.92
CA ILE A 71 -7.89 14.45 23.37
C ILE A 71 -8.19 14.46 24.87
N SER A 72 -7.35 15.11 25.67
CA SER A 72 -7.52 15.19 27.12
C SER A 72 -8.70 16.09 27.53
N ALA A 73 -9.12 17.02 26.66
CA ALA A 73 -10.26 17.89 26.87
C ALA A 73 -11.61 17.24 26.50
N LEU A 74 -11.61 16.10 25.80
CA LEU A 74 -12.82 15.35 25.48
C LEU A 74 -13.50 14.84 26.75
N THR A 75 -14.81 15.05 26.82
CA THR A 75 -15.66 14.58 27.92
C THR A 75 -16.43 13.31 27.52
N ASP A 76 -17.00 12.61 28.50
CA ASP A 76 -17.83 11.44 28.24
C ASP A 76 -19.03 11.75 27.32
N ASP A 77 -19.51 12.99 27.33
CA ASP A 77 -20.58 13.45 26.44
C ASP A 77 -20.11 13.56 24.97
N ASP A 78 -18.84 13.87 24.73
CA ASP A 78 -18.23 13.91 23.38
C ASP A 78 -18.04 12.51 22.79
N LEU A 79 -17.92 11.49 23.65
CA LEU A 79 -17.75 10.08 23.26
C LEU A 79 -19.09 9.36 23.04
N LYS A 80 -20.22 10.07 23.11
CA LYS A 80 -21.56 9.48 23.01
C LYS A 80 -21.84 9.06 21.57
N ILE A 81 -22.11 7.76 21.38
CA ILE A 81 -22.47 7.19 20.07
C ILE A 81 -23.74 7.88 19.55
N SER A 82 -23.60 8.73 18.55
CA SER A 82 -24.71 9.51 17.97
C SER A 82 -25.58 8.70 17.01
N SER A 83 -25.03 7.63 16.42
CA SER A 83 -25.82 6.67 15.63
C SER A 83 -25.10 5.32 15.51
N LYS A 84 -25.88 4.25 15.39
CA LYS A 84 -25.37 2.89 15.13
C LYS A 84 -26.18 2.29 13.97
N LYS A 85 -25.49 1.82 12.92
CA LYS A 85 -26.10 1.01 11.86
C LYS A 85 -25.64 -0.43 12.00
N THR A 86 -26.61 -1.33 12.09
CA THR A 86 -26.38 -2.79 12.11
C THR A 86 -26.80 -3.35 10.76
N PHE A 87 -25.92 -4.10 10.11
CA PHE A 87 -26.20 -4.77 8.85
C PHE A 87 -26.45 -6.25 9.14
N HIS A 88 -27.54 -6.80 8.64
CA HIS A 88 -27.81 -8.24 8.66
C HIS A 88 -27.42 -8.83 7.30
N VAL A 89 -26.64 -9.92 7.35
CA VAL A 89 -26.21 -10.72 6.19
C VAL A 89 -27.31 -11.68 5.79
#